data_AF-A0AAV3IET2-F1
#
_entry.id   AF-A0AAV3IET2-F1
#
_cell.length_a   1.000
_cell.length_b   1.000
_cell.length_c   1.000
_cell.angle_alpha   90.00
_cell.angle_beta   90.00
_cell.angle_gamma   90.00
#
_symmetry.space_group_name_H-M   'P 1'
#
loop_
_entity.id
_entity.type
_entity.pdbx_description
1 polymer ?
#
loop_
_entity_poly.entity_id
_entity_poly.type
_entity_poly.pdbx_seq_one_letter_code
_entity_poly.pdbx_strand_id
1 'polypeptide(L)' 'MNSQQYKEFIETSIDNIRKAHNENYLSIFAGAGISAESKLPKWGDLINELQKCLYGETKKK' A
#
# COMPACT_ATOMS: atom_id res chain seq x y z
N MET A 1 -22.62 2.96 15.84
CA MET A 1 -22.77 3.36 14.43
C MET A 1 -23.80 2.43 13.80
N ASN A 2 -24.82 2.95 13.13
CA ASN A 2 -25.82 2.08 12.49
C ASN A 2 -25.28 1.51 11.16
N SER A 3 -25.94 0.49 10.61
CA SER A 3 -25.50 -0.19 9.39
C SER A 3 -25.36 0.74 8.18
N GLN A 4 -26.24 1.73 8.08
CA GLN A 4 -26.24 2.72 7.01
C GLN A 4 -25.02 3.65 7.11
N GLN A 5 -24.75 4.18 8.30
CA GLN A 5 -23.58 5.01 8.58
C GLN A 5 -22.27 4.24 8.36
N TYR A 6 -22.22 2.95 8.69
CA TYR A 6 -21.05 2.11 8.42
C TYR A 6 -20.82 1.92 6.92
N LYS A 7 -21.89 1.69 6.15
CA LYS A 7 -21.80 1.57 4.69
C LYS A 7 -21.30 2.86 4.05
N GLU A 8 -21.88 4.00 4.42
CA GLU A 8 -21.48 5.32 3.93
C GLU A 8 -20.01 5.65 4.27
N PHE A 9 -19.56 5.27 5.48
CA PHE A 9 -18.17 5.40 5.88
C PHE A 9 -17.23 4.60 4.98
N ILE A 10 -17.56 3.33 4.69
CA ILE A 10 -16.75 2.48 3.81
C ILE A 10 -16.69 3.04 2.39
N GLU A 11 -17.84 3.42 1.82
CA GLU A 11 -17.92 4.00 0.46
C GLU A 11 -17.10 5.29 0.36
N THR A 12 -17.28 6.21 1.30
CA THR A 12 -16.52 7.48 1.35
C THR A 12 -15.03 7.23 1.50
N SER A 13 -14.63 6.25 2.32
CA SER A 13 -13.23 5.90 2.52
C SER A 13 -12.58 5.36 1.24
N ILE A 14 -13.30 4.52 0.48
CA ILE A 14 -12.83 3.99 -0.80
C ILE A 14 -12.64 5.11 -1.82
N ASP A 15 -13.59 6.04 -1.91
CA ASP A 15 -13.49 7.16 -2.85
C ASP A 15 -12.34 8.11 -2.50
N ASN A 16 -12.10 8.36 -1.21
CA ASN A 16 -10.95 9.15 -0.76
C ASN A 16 -9.61 8.48 -1.10
N ILE A 17 -9.50 7.15 -0.91
CA ILE A 17 -8.30 6.39 -1.28
C ILE A 17 -8.06 6.47 -2.80
N ARG A 18 -9.11 6.29 -3.62
CA ARG A 18 -9.03 6.41 -5.08
C ARG A 18 -8.57 7.80 -5.51
N LYS A 19 -9.10 8.85 -4.89
CA LYS A 19 -8.70 10.23 -5.18
C LYS A 19 -7.21 10.45 -4.87
N ALA A 20 -6.76 10.05 -3.68
CA ALA A 20 -5.37 10.18 -3.28
C ALA A 20 -4.41 9.39 -4.20
N HIS A 21 -4.84 8.21 -4.66
CA HIS A 21 -4.11 7.43 -5.65
C HIS A 21 -3.98 8.19 -6.98
N ASN A 22 -5.10 8.67 -7.52
CA ASN A 22 -5.15 9.33 -8.83
C ASN A 22 -4.43 10.68 -8.84
N GLU A 23 -4.38 11.38 -7.70
CA GLU A 23 -3.69 12.65 -7.52
C GLU A 23 -2.21 12.48 -7.07
N ASN A 24 -1.68 11.23 -7.08
CA ASN A 24 -0.29 10.90 -6.76
C ASN A 24 0.20 11.30 -5.35
N TYR A 25 -0.67 11.33 -4.34
CA TYR A 25 -0.27 11.57 -2.93
C TYR A 25 -0.70 10.49 -1.94
N LEU A 26 -1.18 9.34 -2.42
CA LEU A 26 -1.55 8.22 -1.54
C LEU A 26 -0.33 7.70 -0.77
N SER A 27 -0.37 7.83 0.56
CA SER A 27 0.55 7.17 1.48
C SER A 27 -0.21 6.11 2.28
N ILE A 28 0.32 4.88 2.30
CA ILE A 28 -0.27 3.74 3.03
C ILE A 28 0.72 3.30 4.11
N PHE A 29 0.24 3.31 5.36
CA PHE A 29 0.98 2.73 6.49
C PHE A 29 0.42 1.33 6.78
N ALA A 30 1.17 0.29 6.43
CA ALA A 30 0.77 -1.10 6.66
C ALA A 30 1.62 -1.72 7.77
N GLY A 31 0.96 -2.27 8.79
CA GLY A 31 1.62 -3.08 9.82
C GLY A 31 1.80 -4.54 9.38
N ALA A 32 2.70 -5.26 10.07
CA ALA A 32 3.08 -6.63 9.72
C ALA A 32 1.91 -7.62 9.57
N GLY A 33 0.81 -7.42 10.31
CA GLY A 33 -0.38 -8.28 10.23
C GLY A 33 -1.17 -8.16 8.92
N ILE A 34 -1.22 -6.97 8.31
CA ILE A 34 -1.91 -6.79 7.02
C ILE A 34 -1.00 -7.23 5.86
N SER A 35 0.31 -6.99 5.98
CA SER A 35 1.30 -7.37 4.95
C SER A 35 1.46 -8.87 4.75
N ALA A 36 1.11 -9.70 5.75
CA ALA A 36 1.22 -11.16 5.63
C ALA A 36 0.19 -11.76 4.65
N GLU A 37 -1.00 -11.16 4.53
CA GLU A 37 -2.14 -11.71 3.78
C GLU A 37 -2.59 -10.80 2.60
N SER A 38 -1.99 -9.62 2.43
CA SER A 38 -2.44 -8.62 1.45
C SER A 38 -2.13 -8.94 -0.02
N LYS A 39 -1.36 -10.01 -0.29
CA LYS A 39 -0.76 -10.31 -1.61
C LYS A 39 0.10 -9.18 -2.17
N LEU A 40 0.41 -8.16 -1.37
CA LEU A 40 1.35 -7.12 -1.74
C LEU A 40 2.78 -7.65 -1.57
N PRO A 41 3.77 -7.13 -2.31
CA PRO A 41 5.17 -7.50 -2.11
C PRO A 41 5.56 -7.33 -0.65
N LYS A 42 6.35 -8.26 -0.12
CA LYS A 42 6.91 -8.06 1.23
C LYS A 42 7.76 -6.79 1.19
N TRP A 43 7.84 -6.08 2.30
CA TRP A 43 8.65 -4.86 2.37
C TRP A 43 10.10 -5.10 1.92
N GLY A 44 10.68 -6.25 2.26
CA GLY A 44 12.01 -6.64 1.78
C GLY A 44 12.11 -6.77 0.26
N ASP A 45 11.06 -7.28 -0.41
CA ASP A 45 11.03 -7.39 -1.88
C ASP A 45 10.94 -6.01 -2.53
N LEU A 46 10.14 -5.10 -1.96
CA LEU A 46 10.03 -3.72 -2.43
C LEU A 46 11.37 -2.98 -2.31
N ILE A 47 12.05 -3.11 -1.16
CA ILE A 47 13.35 -2.50 -0.94
C ILE A 47 14.40 -3.08 -1.90
N ASN A 48 14.37 -4.38 -2.18
CA ASN A 48 15.26 -5.01 -3.16
C ASN A 48 15.04 -4.46 -4.58
N GLU A 49 13.79 -4.32 -5.02
CA GLU A 49 13.51 -3.74 -6.34
C GLU A 49 13.86 -2.25 -6.41
N LEU A 50 13.60 -1.48 -5.34
CA LEU A 50 14.04 -0.10 -5.25
C LEU A 50 15.56 0.01 -5.36
N GLN A 51 16.30 -0.88 -4.68
CA GLN A 51 17.75 -0.94 -4.73
C GLN A 51 18.24 -1.24 -6.16
N LYS A 52 17.61 -2.17 -6.88
CA LYS A 52 17.95 -2.46 -8.29
C LYS A 52 17.68 -1.27 -9.21
N CYS A 53 16.55 -0.59 -9.04
CA CYS A 53 16.20 0.60 -9.83
C CYS A 53 17.21 1.74 -9.62
N LEU A 54 17.69 1.94 -8.39
CA LEU A 54 18.59 3.03 -8.05
C LEU A 54 20.06 2.73 -8.34
N TYR A 55 20.50 1.48 -8.15
CA TYR A 55 21.92 1.13 -8.13
C TYR A 55 22.29 -0.03 -9.07
N GLY A 56 21.33 -0.57 -9.83
CA GLY A 56 21.52 -1.76 -10.66
C GLY A 56 21.58 -3.06 -9.86
N GLU A 57 21.82 -4.17 -10.56
CA GLU A 57 21.99 -5.49 -9.94
C GLU A 57 23.21 -5.47 -9.00
N THR A 58 22.96 -5.52 -7.69
CA THR A 58 24.05 -5.74 -6.72
C THR A 58 24.50 -7.19 -6.81
N LYS A 59 25.71 -7.42 -7.32
CA LYS A 59 26.33 -8.74 -7.30
C LYS A 59 26.42 -9.19 -5.84
N LYS A 60 25.68 -10.26 -5.49
CA LYS A 60 25.89 -10.97 -4.23
C LYS A 60 27.37 -11.39 -4.19
N LYS A 61 28.10 -10.91 -3.19
CA LYS A 61 29.40 -11.48 -2.80
C LYS A 61 29.18 -12.85 -2.16
#